data_AF-A0A951L4S3-F1
#
_entry.id   AF-A0A951L4S3-F1
#
_cell.length_a   1.000
_cell.length_b   1.000
_cell.length_c   1.000
_cell.angle_alpha   90.00
_cell.angle_beta   90.00
_cell.angle_gamma   90.00
#
_symmetry.space_group_name_H-M   'P 1'
#
loop_
_entity.id
_entity.type
_entity.pdbx_description
1 polymer ?
#
loop_
_entity_poly.entity_id
_entity_poly.type
_entity_poly.pdbx_seq_one_letter_code
_entity_poly.pdbx_strand_id
1 'polypeptide(L)'
;MLQERRDREEATATFEERIARGITRFSGTMRFIYVHIVVYGSWILVNLGVVPGVPKFDPSFVILAMVASVEAIFLSTFILITQNRMSAVAERRAELDLQVSLLAEHEVTKLTTMLSAVAERLGVETEVDEEVEELKEDVAPEAVLDEIEERRQ
;
A
#
# COMPACT_ATOMS: atom_id res chain seq x y z
N MET A 1 8.24 20.15 10.40
CA MET A 1 9.20 19.03 10.18
C MET A 1 8.78 18.04 9.09
N LEU A 2 7.68 17.27 9.21
CA LEU A 2 7.30 16.29 8.16
C LEU A 2 6.80 16.94 6.86
N GLN A 3 6.03 18.03 6.94
CA GLN A 3 5.63 18.81 5.76
C GLN A 3 6.83 19.43 5.05
N GLU A 4 7.75 20.05 5.79
CA GLU A 4 8.97 20.66 5.23
C GLU A 4 9.91 19.62 4.55
N ARG A 5 9.88 18.35 4.96
CA ARG A 5 10.59 17.25 4.30
C ARG A 5 9.93 16.89 2.96
N ARG A 6 8.60 16.74 2.94
CA ARG A 6 7.84 16.47 1.70
C ARG A 6 7.96 17.60 0.69
N ASP A 7 7.93 18.85 1.14
CA ASP A 7 8.06 20.02 0.26
C ASP A 7 9.46 20.11 -0.37
N ARG A 8 10.50 19.67 0.34
CA ARG A 8 11.87 19.56 -0.22
C ARG A 8 12.01 18.41 -1.21
N GLU A 9 11.40 17.26 -0.93
CA GLU A 9 11.35 16.12 -1.85
C GLU A 9 10.56 16.45 -3.13
N GLU A 10 9.50 17.27 -3.03
CA GLU A 10 8.76 17.77 -4.18
C GLU A 10 9.57 18.75 -5.03
N ALA A 11 10.45 19.56 -4.40
CA ALA A 11 11.33 20.49 -5.09
C ALA A 11 12.49 19.80 -5.83
N THR A 12 12.92 18.61 -5.39
CA THR A 12 13.99 17.82 -6.03
C THR A 12 13.49 16.74 -6.98
N ALA A 13 12.17 16.56 -7.08
CA ALA A 13 11.62 15.51 -7.92
C ALA A 13 11.95 15.74 -9.40
N THR A 14 12.53 14.72 -10.00
CA THR A 14 12.89 14.70 -11.42
C THR A 14 11.65 14.78 -12.31
N PHE A 15 11.83 15.22 -13.56
CA PHE A 15 10.74 15.33 -14.54
C PHE A 15 10.02 13.98 -14.74
N GLU A 16 10.78 12.88 -14.73
CA GLU A 16 10.29 11.51 -14.82
C GLU A 16 9.39 11.15 -13.62
N GLU A 17 9.77 11.51 -12.39
CA GLU A 17 8.96 11.28 -11.20
C GLU A 17 7.67 12.12 -11.17
N ARG A 18 7.67 13.32 -11.77
CA ARG A 18 6.44 14.11 -11.93
C ARG A 18 5.48 13.46 -12.92
N ILE A 19 5.99 12.98 -14.06
CA ILE A 19 5.18 12.26 -15.04
C ILE A 19 4.64 10.95 -14.46
N ALA A 20 5.50 10.15 -13.81
CA ALA A 20 5.10 8.90 -13.19
C ALA A 20 3.99 9.11 -12.15
N ARG A 21 4.11 10.11 -11.27
CA ARG A 21 3.06 10.46 -10.30
C ARG A 21 1.75 10.87 -10.97
N GLY A 22 1.83 11.62 -12.07
CA GLY A 22 0.67 12.00 -12.88
C GLY A 22 -0.04 10.78 -13.48
N ILE A 23 0.73 9.87 -14.10
CA ILE A 23 0.21 8.65 -14.73
C ILE A 23 -0.40 7.70 -13.69
N THR A 24 0.30 7.45 -12.57
CA THR A 24 -0.23 6.59 -11.50
C THR A 24 -1.56 7.12 -10.94
N ARG A 25 -1.67 8.44 -10.73
CA ARG A 25 -2.92 9.05 -10.25
C ARG A 25 -4.03 9.00 -11.29
N PHE A 26 -3.71 9.17 -12.56
CA PHE A 26 -4.68 9.16 -13.65
C PHE A 26 -5.19 7.76 -13.97
N SER A 27 -4.29 6.78 -14.10
CA SER A 27 -4.59 5.38 -14.41
C SER A 27 -5.49 4.72 -13.35
N GLY A 28 -5.35 5.11 -12.08
CA GLY A 28 -6.20 4.61 -10.99
C GLY A 28 -7.61 5.20 -10.91
N THR A 29 -8.01 6.10 -11.81
CA THR A 29 -9.30 6.80 -11.74
C THR A 29 -10.28 6.32 -12.81
N MET A 30 -11.58 6.24 -12.49
CA MET A 30 -12.65 5.89 -13.46
C MET A 30 -12.69 6.78 -14.71
N ARG A 31 -12.17 8.02 -14.62
CA ARG A 31 -12.03 8.96 -15.75
C ARG A 31 -11.16 8.40 -16.89
N PHE A 32 -10.14 7.60 -16.57
CA PHE A 32 -9.28 6.95 -17.55
C PHE A 32 -10.07 6.06 -18.51
N ILE A 33 -10.99 5.26 -17.95
CA ILE A 33 -11.84 4.32 -18.68
C ILE A 33 -12.79 5.08 -19.62
N TYR A 34 -13.43 6.16 -19.13
CA TYR A 34 -14.31 6.98 -19.97
C TYR A 34 -13.57 7.61 -21.16
N VAL A 35 -12.35 8.08 -20.95
CA VAL A 35 -11.52 8.62 -22.05
C VAL A 35 -11.24 7.53 -23.10
N HIS A 36 -10.88 6.32 -22.69
CA HIS A 36 -10.62 5.21 -23.62
C HIS A 36 -11.87 4.81 -24.41
N ILE A 37 -13.02 4.72 -23.73
CA ILE A 37 -14.30 4.42 -24.39
C ILE A 37 -14.61 5.47 -25.46
N VAL A 38 -14.43 6.76 -25.14
CA VAL A 38 -14.67 7.84 -26.09
C VAL A 38 -13.67 7.80 -27.25
N VAL A 39 -12.38 7.60 -26.97
CA VAL A 39 -11.32 7.57 -28.00
C VAL A 39 -11.51 6.39 -28.95
N TYR A 40 -11.56 5.16 -28.43
CA TYR A 40 -11.73 3.97 -29.26
C TYR A 40 -13.12 3.92 -29.89
N GLY A 41 -14.16 4.34 -29.18
CA GLY A 41 -15.52 4.44 -29.72
C GLY A 41 -15.59 5.41 -30.90
N SER A 42 -14.98 6.59 -30.78
CA SER A 42 -14.91 7.56 -31.88
C SER A 42 -14.11 7.01 -33.07
N TRP A 43 -12.99 6.34 -32.81
CA TRP A 43 -12.19 5.69 -33.86
C TRP A 43 -12.97 4.64 -34.63
N ILE A 44 -13.74 3.80 -33.91
CA ILE A 44 -14.60 2.78 -34.50
C ILE A 44 -15.71 3.43 -35.34
N LEU A 45 -16.40 4.44 -34.81
CA LEU A 45 -17.49 5.13 -35.53
C LEU A 45 -17.02 5.77 -36.84
N VAL A 46 -15.84 6.40 -36.84
CA VAL A 46 -15.23 6.96 -38.05
C VAL A 46 -14.92 5.86 -39.07
N ASN A 47 -14.28 4.77 -38.65
CA ASN A 47 -13.89 3.68 -39.56
C ASN A 47 -15.05 2.79 -40.01
N LEU A 48 -16.17 2.81 -39.29
CA LEU A 48 -17.42 2.18 -39.72
C LEU A 48 -18.07 2.94 -40.89
N GLY A 49 -17.64 4.18 -41.16
CA GLY A 49 -18.18 5.03 -42.22
C GLY A 49 -19.49 5.72 -41.85
N VAL A 50 -19.79 5.81 -40.55
CA VAL A 50 -21.00 6.49 -40.03
C VAL A 50 -20.83 8.02 -40.09
N VAL A 51 -19.59 8.51 -40.12
CA VAL A 51 -19.27 9.94 -40.17
C VAL A 51 -19.19 10.41 -41.64
N PRO A 52 -20.12 11.27 -42.12
CA PRO A 52 -20.10 11.76 -43.49
C PRO A 52 -18.85 12.60 -43.76
N GLY A 53 -18.16 12.35 -44.87
CA GLY A 53 -17.02 13.14 -45.32
C GLY A 53 -15.64 12.72 -44.79
N VAL A 54 -15.55 11.70 -43.93
CA VAL A 54 -14.26 11.16 -43.46
C VAL A 54 -13.98 9.81 -44.13
N PRO A 55 -12.85 9.66 -44.83
CA PRO A 55 -12.47 8.37 -45.40
C PRO A 55 -12.07 7.36 -44.32
N LYS A 56 -12.40 6.08 -44.54
CA LYS A 56 -11.99 4.97 -43.66
C LYS A 56 -10.47 4.81 -43.73
N PHE A 57 -9.78 5.10 -42.64
CA PHE A 57 -8.32 5.12 -42.58
C PHE A 57 -7.73 3.86 -41.93
N ASP A 58 -8.52 3.13 -41.14
CA ASP A 58 -8.20 1.85 -40.49
C ASP A 58 -9.35 0.83 -40.70
N PRO A 59 -9.59 0.35 -41.94
CA PRO A 59 -10.75 -0.50 -42.26
C PRO A 59 -10.72 -1.89 -41.61
N SER A 60 -9.53 -2.40 -41.29
CA SER A 60 -9.31 -3.70 -40.65
C SER A 60 -9.09 -3.60 -39.13
N PHE A 61 -9.09 -2.39 -38.57
CA PHE A 61 -8.81 -2.10 -37.15
C PHE A 61 -7.42 -2.57 -36.67
N VAL A 62 -6.50 -2.85 -37.58
CA VAL A 62 -5.15 -3.34 -37.24
C VAL A 62 -4.36 -2.24 -36.55
N ILE A 63 -4.51 -0.98 -36.96
CA ILE A 63 -3.81 0.14 -36.34
C ILE A 63 -4.32 0.34 -34.91
N LEU A 64 -5.64 0.37 -34.72
CA LEU A 64 -6.24 0.44 -33.38
C LEU A 64 -5.73 -0.68 -32.48
N ALA A 65 -5.73 -1.92 -32.96
CA ALA A 65 -5.28 -3.08 -32.18
C ALA A 65 -3.80 -3.00 -31.79
N MET A 66 -2.93 -2.55 -32.71
CA MET A 66 -1.51 -2.34 -32.41
C MET A 66 -1.31 -1.26 -31.34
N VAL A 67 -1.97 -0.11 -31.46
CA VAL A 67 -1.85 0.98 -30.48
C VAL A 67 -2.35 0.53 -29.11
N ALA A 68 -3.53 -0.10 -29.05
CA ALA A 68 -4.08 -0.62 -27.80
C ALA A 68 -3.17 -1.67 -27.14
N SER A 69 -2.49 -2.51 -27.94
CA SER A 69 -1.57 -3.53 -27.42
C SER A 69 -0.32 -2.90 -26.78
N VAL A 70 0.27 -1.90 -27.45
CA VAL A 70 1.43 -1.16 -26.90
C VAL A 70 1.01 -0.40 -25.63
N GLU A 71 -0.14 0.26 -25.66
CA GLU A 71 -0.70 0.97 -24.50
C GLU A 71 -0.94 0.04 -23.31
N ALA A 72 -1.47 -1.16 -23.53
CA ALA A 72 -1.68 -2.16 -22.49
C ALA A 72 -0.37 -2.62 -21.82
N ILE A 73 0.72 -2.75 -22.58
CA ILE A 73 2.05 -3.07 -22.04
C ILE A 73 2.51 -1.95 -21.09
N PHE A 74 2.46 -0.69 -21.54
CA PHE A 74 2.84 0.45 -20.70
C PHE A 74 2.00 0.54 -19.42
N LEU A 75 0.68 0.38 -19.54
CA LEU A 75 -0.22 0.37 -18.37
C LEU A 75 0.12 -0.74 -17.39
N SER A 76 0.35 -1.95 -17.88
CA SER A 76 0.71 -3.10 -17.05
C SER A 76 2.03 -2.85 -16.31
N THR A 77 3.02 -2.28 -16.98
CA THR A 77 4.30 -1.90 -16.35
C THR A 77 4.11 -0.82 -15.28
N PHE A 78 3.32 0.22 -15.55
CA PHE A 78 3.04 1.27 -14.55
C PHE A 78 2.26 0.73 -13.35
N ILE A 79 1.30 -0.16 -13.58
CA ILE A 79 0.57 -0.87 -12.53
C ILE A 79 1.56 -1.68 -11.68
N LEU A 80 2.45 -2.45 -12.31
CA LEU A 80 3.44 -3.28 -11.60
C LEU A 80 4.40 -2.42 -10.76
N ILE A 81 4.90 -1.32 -11.30
CA ILE A 81 5.76 -0.38 -10.55
C ILE A 81 5.00 0.19 -9.34
N THR A 82 3.74 0.59 -9.54
CA THR A 82 2.89 1.11 -8.47
C THR A 82 2.62 0.05 -7.41
N GLN A 83 2.33 -1.19 -7.82
CA GLN A 83 2.12 -2.33 -6.94
C GLN A 83 3.37 -2.65 -6.12
N ASN A 84 4.54 -2.73 -6.74
CA ASN A 84 5.81 -2.94 -6.03
C ASN A 84 6.05 -1.87 -4.97
N ARG A 85 5.79 -0.59 -5.30
CA ARG A 85 5.92 0.50 -4.33
C ARG A 85 4.92 0.38 -3.19
N MET A 86 3.66 0.06 -3.48
CA MET A 86 2.64 -0.15 -2.44
C MET A 86 2.98 -1.34 -1.54
N SER A 87 3.52 -2.42 -2.11
CA SER A 87 3.95 -3.61 -1.37
C SER A 87 5.08 -3.28 -0.40
N ALA A 88 6.11 -2.55 -0.85
CA ALA A 88 7.22 -2.14 0.02
C ALA A 88 6.75 -1.24 1.18
N VAL A 89 5.81 -0.33 0.93
CA VAL A 89 5.21 0.51 1.97
C VAL A 89 4.36 -0.32 2.94
N ALA A 90 3.57 -1.27 2.42
CA ALA A 90 2.76 -2.16 3.25
C ALA A 90 3.63 -3.04 4.17
N GLU A 91 4.74 -3.57 3.66
CA GLU A 91 5.69 -4.37 4.45
C GLU A 91 6.32 -3.55 5.58
N ARG A 92 6.78 -2.32 5.29
CA ARG A 92 7.29 -1.42 6.33
C ARG A 92 6.24 -1.06 7.38
N ARG A 93 4.98 -0.89 6.97
CA ARG A 93 3.89 -0.64 7.91
C ARG A 93 3.63 -1.85 8.80
N ALA A 94 3.62 -3.06 8.24
CA ALA A 94 3.46 -4.28 9.01
C ALA A 94 4.59 -4.47 10.04
N GLU A 95 5.84 -4.19 9.66
CA GLU A 95 6.99 -4.22 10.56
C GLU A 95 6.86 -3.22 11.72
N LEU A 96 6.43 -1.99 11.44
CA LEU A 96 6.17 -0.98 12.47
C LEU A 96 5.00 -1.36 13.38
N ASP A 97 3.90 -1.87 12.81
CA ASP A 97 2.72 -2.29 13.58
C ASP A 97 3.08 -3.45 14.53
N LEU A 98 3.95 -4.38 14.10
CA LEU A 98 4.51 -5.44 14.95
C LEU A 98 5.35 -4.86 16.10
N GLN A 99 6.29 -3.96 15.80
CA GLN A 99 7.13 -3.33 16.83
C GLN A 99 6.31 -2.57 17.88
N VAL A 100 5.29 -1.82 17.45
CA VAL A 100 4.38 -1.10 18.35
C VAL A 100 3.60 -2.09 19.22
N SER A 101 3.15 -3.21 18.65
CA SER A 101 2.42 -4.23 19.40
C SER A 101 3.29 -4.88 20.47
N LEU A 102 4.53 -5.26 20.15
CA LEU A 102 5.48 -5.83 21.11
C LEU A 102 5.85 -4.83 22.22
N LEU A 103 6.01 -3.54 21.88
CA LEU A 103 6.27 -2.51 22.87
C LEU A 103 5.07 -2.31 23.80
N ALA A 104 3.85 -2.27 23.25
CA ALA A 104 2.63 -2.13 24.04
C ALA A 104 2.45 -3.32 24.98
N GLU A 105 2.71 -4.53 24.51
CA GLU A 105 2.69 -5.74 25.31
C GLU A 105 3.70 -5.70 26.46
N HIS A 106 4.95 -5.31 26.18
CA HIS A 106 5.97 -5.11 27.21
C HIS A 106 5.55 -4.07 28.27
N GLU A 107 4.97 -2.93 27.83
CA GLU A 107 4.46 -1.90 28.74
C GLU A 107 3.29 -2.41 29.59
N VAL A 108 2.35 -3.16 29.01
CA VAL A 108 1.23 -3.78 29.72
C VAL A 108 1.73 -4.77 30.77
N THR A 109 2.62 -5.70 30.43
CA THR A 109 3.18 -6.66 31.38
C THR A 109 3.91 -5.97 32.53
N LYS A 110 4.64 -4.89 32.22
CA LYS A 110 5.31 -4.06 33.23
C LYS A 110 4.32 -3.35 34.15
N LEU A 111 3.24 -2.78 33.60
CA LEU A 111 2.17 -2.16 34.38
C LEU A 111 1.46 -3.18 35.27
N THR A 112 1.09 -4.34 34.72
CA THR A 112 0.47 -5.44 35.48
C THR A 112 1.38 -5.87 36.62
N THR A 113 2.67 -6.06 36.37
CA THR A 113 3.65 -6.44 37.41
C THR A 113 3.75 -5.38 38.51
N MET A 114 3.78 -4.09 38.16
CA MET A 114 3.78 -3.00 39.15
C MET A 114 2.46 -2.96 39.94
N LEU A 115 1.32 -3.16 39.28
CA LEU A 115 0.01 -3.15 39.93
C LEU A 115 -0.14 -4.33 40.91
N SER A 116 0.28 -5.54 40.54
CA SER A 116 0.29 -6.69 41.45
C SER A 116 1.18 -6.42 42.68
N ALA A 117 2.37 -5.86 42.49
CA ALA A 117 3.25 -5.50 43.60
C ALA A 117 2.63 -4.45 44.54
N VAL A 118 1.82 -3.52 44.01
CA VAL A 118 1.08 -2.54 44.83
C VAL A 118 -0.10 -3.19 45.55
N ALA A 119 -0.86 -4.07 44.88
CA ALA A 119 -1.98 -4.79 45.47
C ALA A 119 -1.55 -5.66 46.66
N GLU A 120 -0.44 -6.40 46.51
CA GLU A 120 0.18 -7.21 47.55
C GLU A 120 0.57 -6.35 48.77
N ARG A 121 1.17 -5.18 48.54
CA ARG A 121 1.54 -4.24 49.61
C ARG A 121 0.35 -3.64 50.34
N LEU A 122 -0.81 -3.53 49.69
CA LEU A 122 -2.04 -3.01 50.27
C LEU A 122 -2.91 -4.11 50.90
N GLY A 123 -2.53 -5.38 50.79
CA GLY A 123 -3.30 -6.51 51.31
C GLY A 123 -4.64 -6.69 50.61
N VAL A 124 -4.74 -6.27 49.36
CA VAL A 124 -5.94 -6.44 48.53
C VAL A 124 -5.83 -7.80 47.85
N GLU A 125 -6.67 -8.75 48.23
CA GLU A 125 -6.82 -10.01 47.50
C GLU A 125 -7.46 -9.71 46.13
N THR A 126 -6.66 -9.78 45.08
CA THR A 126 -7.13 -9.68 43.70
C THR A 126 -7.41 -11.07 43.15
N GLU A 127 -8.65 -11.33 42.71
CA GLU A 127 -9.06 -12.59 42.03
C GLU A 127 -8.32 -12.85 40.69
N VAL A 128 -7.38 -11.98 40.31
CA VAL A 128 -6.66 -11.99 39.03
C VAL A 128 -5.28 -12.65 39.14
N ASP A 129 -4.89 -13.17 40.31
CA ASP A 129 -3.55 -13.71 40.53
C ASP A 129 -3.21 -14.91 39.60
N GLU A 130 -4.20 -15.74 39.26
CA GLU A 130 -4.02 -16.85 38.30
C GLU A 130 -3.87 -16.35 36.85
N GLU A 131 -4.71 -15.39 36.40
CA GLU A 131 -4.65 -14.83 35.04
C GLU A 131 -3.41 -13.93 34.81
N VAL A 132 -2.89 -13.28 35.86
CA VAL A 132 -1.68 -12.43 35.78
C VAL A 132 -0.39 -13.26 35.75
N GLU A 133 -0.34 -14.41 36.41
CA GLU A 133 0.77 -15.35 36.27
C GLU A 133 0.83 -15.93 34.85
N GLU A 134 -0.31 -16.30 34.27
CA GLU A 134 -0.40 -16.83 32.90
C GLU A 134 0.11 -15.81 31.85
N LEU A 135 -0.25 -14.52 32.00
CA LEU A 135 0.25 -13.42 31.15
C LEU A 135 1.77 -13.15 31.29
N LYS A 136 2.40 -13.53 32.40
CA LYS A 136 3.85 -13.39 32.59
C LYS A 136 4.64 -14.55 31.99
N GLU A 137 4.03 -15.73 31.89
CA GLU A 137 4.67 -16.93 31.35
C GLU A 137 4.62 -16.98 29.81
N ASP A 138 3.52 -16.50 29.19
CA ASP A 138 3.29 -16.71 27.75
C ASP A 138 4.02 -15.74 26.80
N VAL A 139 4.56 -14.62 27.29
CA VAL A 139 5.13 -13.61 26.38
C VAL A 139 6.44 -13.02 26.90
N ALA A 140 7.54 -13.71 26.60
CA ALA A 140 8.85 -13.08 26.52
C ALA A 140 8.98 -12.41 25.14
N PRO A 141 8.90 -11.07 25.02
CA PRO A 141 8.95 -10.39 23.72
C PRO A 141 10.26 -10.68 22.97
N GLU A 142 11.33 -10.95 23.71
CA GLU A 142 12.65 -11.35 23.21
C GLU A 142 12.60 -12.70 22.48
N ALA A 143 11.85 -13.69 23.00
CA ALA A 143 11.70 -15.00 22.35
C ALA A 143 10.90 -14.92 21.05
N VAL A 144 9.89 -14.04 20.99
CA VAL A 144 9.12 -13.78 19.76
C VAL A 144 9.98 -13.04 18.73
N LEU A 145 10.81 -12.08 19.17
CA LEU A 145 11.74 -11.37 18.29
C LEU A 145 12.81 -12.30 17.71
N ASP A 146 13.38 -13.17 18.53
CA ASP A 146 14.39 -14.16 18.12
C ASP A 146 13.79 -15.17 17.11
N GLU A 147 12.56 -15.67 17.35
CA GLU A 147 11.87 -16.58 16.42
C GLU A 147 11.52 -15.88 15.08
N ILE A 148 11.22 -14.58 15.08
CA ILE A 148 10.95 -13.81 13.85
C ILE A 148 12.25 -13.52 13.08
N GLU A 149 13.37 -13.24 13.76
CA GLU A 149 14.67 -13.08 13.11
C GLU A 149 15.20 -14.39 12.52
N GLU A 150 15.01 -15.53 13.20
CA GLU A 150 15.38 -16.85 12.67
C GLU A 150 14.60 -17.23 11.41
N ARG A 151 13.31 -16.85 11.32
CA ARG A 151 12.48 -17.14 10.13
C ARG A 151 12.69 -16.17 8.96
N ARG A 152 13.43 -15.07 9.16
CA ARG A 152 13.70 -14.05 8.12
C ARG A 152 15.01 -14.30 7.35
N GLN A 153 15.83 -15.28 7.77
CA GLN A 153 17.01 -15.78 7.02
C GLN A 153 16.62 -16.87 6.02
#